data_AF-A0A699QGD0-F1
#
_entry.id   AF-A0A699QGD0-F1
#
_cell.length_a   1.000
_cell.length_b   1.000
_cell.length_c   1.000
_cell.angle_alpha   90.00
_cell.angle_beta   90.00
_cell.angle_gamma   90.00
#
_symmetry.space_group_name_H-M   'P 1'
#
loop_
_entity.id
_entity.type
_entity.pdbx_description
1 polymer ?
#
loop_
_entity_poly.entity_id
_entity_poly.type
_entity_poly.pdbx_seq_one_letter_code
_entity_poly.pdbx_strand_id
1 'polypeptide(L)'
;LAVQNVGYWSNHSGLSVDPPETIKVDKHHLDEKLGVITWPGGKTDRPRGWVIGDRERPLRIGVPKRTSFVEFVTVLSNHTVEGYCIDVFMEALKLVPYELPYIFVPFGDGLSNPHYDDLVQFVTDDVFDGAVGDIAIVTNRTKIVDYTQPYATTGLVIVVPINNSKGSAWVFLRPFTIEMWCVTAAAFVLIAFVIWLLEHRVNDDFRGPLKRQLVTIF
;
A
#
# COMPACT_ATOMS: atom_id res chain seq x y z
N LEU A 1 34.63 -6.65 40.98
CA LEU A 1 34.28 -5.32 40.41
C LEU A 1 35.19 -4.30 41.08
N ALA A 2 36.18 -3.80 40.35
CA ALA A 2 37.01 -2.69 40.86
C ALA A 2 36.24 -1.39 40.61
N VAL A 3 35.90 -0.67 41.67
CA VAL A 3 35.26 0.64 41.57
C VAL A 3 36.37 1.67 41.43
N GLN A 4 36.40 2.36 40.29
CA GLN A 4 37.35 3.44 40.05
C GLN A 4 36.70 4.77 40.43
N ASN A 5 37.28 5.48 41.40
CA ASN A 5 36.80 6.80 41.76
C ASN A 5 37.27 7.82 40.72
N VAL A 6 36.33 8.63 40.22
CA VAL A 6 36.54 9.61 39.13
C VAL A 6 36.51 11.05 39.65
N GLY A 7 35.86 11.27 40.79
CA GLY A 7 35.72 12.56 41.44
C GLY A 7 34.63 12.53 42.52
N TYR A 8 34.63 13.55 43.36
CA TYR A 8 33.66 13.79 44.42
C TYR A 8 32.74 14.94 44.04
N TRP A 9 31.46 14.82 44.38
CA TRP A 9 30.52 15.93 44.28
C TRP A 9 30.19 16.46 45.66
N SER A 10 30.21 17.78 45.82
CA SER A 10 29.76 18.46 47.03
C SER A 10 28.98 19.73 46.69
N ASN A 11 28.16 20.20 47.63
CA ASN A 11 27.31 21.37 47.41
C ASN A 11 28.09 22.71 47.35
N HIS A 12 29.30 22.76 47.92
CA HIS A 12 30.11 23.98 47.98
C HIS A 12 31.24 24.00 46.94
N SER A 13 31.78 22.84 46.54
CA SER A 13 32.86 22.72 45.54
C SER A 13 32.38 22.24 44.16
N GLY A 14 31.12 21.81 44.03
CA GLY A 14 30.65 21.17 42.80
C GLY A 14 31.33 19.82 42.58
N LEU A 15 31.69 19.50 41.34
CA LEU A 15 32.40 18.28 40.97
C LEU A 15 33.92 18.55 41.02
N SER A 16 34.65 17.85 41.89
CA SER A 16 36.11 18.02 42.09
C SER A 16 36.82 16.67 42.25
N VAL A 17 38.13 16.64 42.02
CA VAL A 17 38.96 15.43 42.23
C VAL A 17 39.28 15.23 43.72
N ASP A 18 39.34 16.33 44.47
CA ASP A 18 39.69 16.31 45.89
C ASP A 18 38.48 15.98 46.76
N PRO A 19 38.67 15.22 47.86
CA PRO A 19 37.60 14.96 48.81
C PRO A 19 37.13 16.26 49.49
N PRO A 20 35.85 16.36 49.86
CA PRO A 20 35.27 17.59 50.41
C PRO A 20 35.89 18.04 51.74
N GLU A 21 36.63 17.18 52.44
CA GLU A 21 37.29 17.48 53.72
C GLU A 21 38.55 18.35 53.56
N THR A 22 39.17 18.37 52.38
CA THR A 22 40.44 19.09 52.14
C THR A 22 40.28 20.46 51.47
N ILE A 23 39.07 20.80 51.01
CA ILE A 23 38.82 22.01 50.21
C ILE A 23 38.53 23.19 51.15
N LYS A 24 39.47 24.14 51.23
CA LYS A 24 39.24 25.46 51.85
C LYS A 24 38.52 26.36 50.83
N VAL A 25 37.49 27.06 51.32
CA VAL A 25 36.39 27.75 50.60
C VAL A 25 36.79 28.72 49.45
N ASP A 26 38.07 29.04 49.24
CA ASP A 26 38.50 30.14 48.36
C ASP A 26 39.27 29.73 47.09
N LYS A 27 39.11 28.50 46.59
CA LYS A 27 39.72 28.11 45.31
C LYS A 27 38.66 27.96 44.21
N HIS A 28 38.62 28.91 43.30
CA HIS A 28 37.94 28.75 42.02
C HIS A 28 38.78 27.80 41.13
N HIS A 29 38.55 26.50 41.28
CA HIS A 29 39.17 25.45 40.45
C HIS A 29 38.48 25.39 39.09
N LEU A 30 38.88 26.27 38.17
CA LEU A 30 38.25 26.37 36.84
C LEU A 30 38.75 25.32 35.82
N ASP A 31 39.75 24.49 36.16
CA ASP A 31 40.37 23.55 35.20
C ASP A 31 40.84 22.22 35.84
N GLU A 32 40.13 21.69 36.83
CA GLU A 32 40.43 20.33 37.33
C GLU A 32 39.97 19.27 36.33
N LYS A 33 40.92 18.57 35.71
CA LYS A 33 40.64 17.40 34.88
C LYS A 33 40.25 16.23 35.78
N LEU A 34 38.97 15.91 35.78
CA LEU A 34 38.40 14.71 36.40
C LEU A 34 39.10 13.44 35.93
N GLY A 35 38.96 12.37 36.72
CA GLY A 35 39.42 11.05 36.31
C GLY A 35 38.83 10.66 34.95
N VAL A 36 39.55 9.83 34.21
CA VAL A 36 39.05 9.29 32.94
C VAL A 36 37.91 8.33 33.24
N ILE A 37 36.77 8.51 32.58
CA ILE A 37 35.62 7.61 32.69
C ILE A 37 35.96 6.31 31.93
N THR A 38 35.98 5.21 32.67
CA THR A 38 36.22 3.86 32.14
C THR A 38 34.93 3.05 32.25
N TRP A 39 34.46 2.53 31.13
CA TRP A 39 33.27 1.69 31.06
C TRP A 39 33.62 0.22 31.38
N PRO A 40 32.63 -0.61 31.74
CA PRO A 40 32.86 -2.05 31.93
C PRO A 40 33.61 -2.65 30.75
N GLY A 41 34.73 -3.34 31.02
CA GLY A 41 35.66 -3.82 29.99
C GLY A 41 36.87 -2.91 29.72
N GLY A 42 37.04 -1.81 30.47
CA GLY A 42 38.26 -1.01 30.47
C GLY A 42 38.39 -0.01 29.31
N LYS A 43 37.32 0.18 28.53
CA LYS A 43 37.29 1.15 27.43
C LYS A 43 36.88 2.54 27.93
N THR A 44 37.49 3.58 27.38
CA THR A 44 37.20 4.98 27.71
C THR A 44 36.19 5.63 26.77
N ASP A 45 35.99 5.04 25.59
CA ASP A 45 35.00 5.49 24.64
C ASP A 45 33.60 5.28 25.20
N ARG A 46 32.75 6.31 25.10
CA ARG A 46 31.35 6.22 25.51
C ARG A 46 30.67 5.06 24.76
N PRO A 47 30.13 4.05 25.46
CA PRO A 47 29.44 2.94 24.84
C PRO A 47 28.20 3.50 24.16
N ARG A 48 27.93 3.02 22.95
CA ARG A 48 26.83 3.53 22.12
C ARG A 48 25.45 3.15 22.67
N GLY A 49 25.38 2.28 23.68
CA GLY A 49 24.15 1.78 24.30
C GLY A 49 23.83 0.36 23.86
N TRP A 50 22.55 0.09 23.59
CA TRP A 50 22.05 -1.20 23.09
C TRP A 50 22.61 -1.49 21.69
N VAL A 51 23.26 -2.64 21.51
CA VAL A 51 23.80 -3.07 20.21
C VAL A 51 22.66 -3.68 19.39
N ILE A 52 22.22 -2.98 18.34
CA ILE A 52 21.18 -3.45 17.42
C ILE A 52 21.88 -4.28 16.33
N GLY A 53 22.08 -5.56 16.61
CA GLY A 53 22.73 -6.51 15.71
C GLY A 53 24.26 -6.41 15.68
N ASP A 54 24.92 -7.55 15.60
CA ASP A 54 26.38 -7.68 15.43
C ASP A 54 26.65 -8.67 14.30
N ARG A 55 27.89 -8.74 13.78
CA ARG A 55 28.22 -9.70 12.69
C ARG A 55 27.92 -11.16 13.06
N GLU A 56 27.93 -11.49 14.34
CA GLU A 56 27.55 -12.82 14.86
C GLU A 56 26.03 -13.00 14.98
N ARG A 57 25.26 -11.90 15.05
CA ARG A 57 23.80 -11.88 15.19
C ARG A 57 23.21 -10.76 14.32
N PRO A 58 23.14 -10.96 13.00
CA PRO A 58 22.53 -9.99 12.09
C PRO A 58 21.02 -9.89 12.36
N LEU A 59 20.43 -8.74 12.03
CA LEU A 59 18.98 -8.55 12.07
C LEU A 59 18.28 -9.47 11.06
N ARG A 60 17.28 -10.22 11.52
CA ARG A 60 16.44 -11.09 10.71
C ARG A 60 15.25 -10.30 10.19
N ILE A 61 15.30 -9.91 8.94
CA ILE A 61 14.24 -9.13 8.29
C ILE A 61 13.32 -10.09 7.55
N GLY A 62 12.08 -10.24 8.02
CA GLY A 62 11.04 -11.03 7.38
C GLY A 62 10.60 -10.42 6.07
N VAL A 63 10.51 -11.23 5.02
CA VAL A 63 10.11 -10.77 3.68
C VAL A 63 9.05 -11.72 3.10
N PRO A 64 7.90 -11.23 2.61
CA PRO A 64 6.84 -12.10 2.11
C PRO A 64 7.28 -12.81 0.82
N LYS A 65 7.26 -14.15 0.83
CA LYS A 65 7.47 -15.01 -0.33
C LYS A 65 6.11 -15.41 -0.90
N ARG A 66 5.67 -14.70 -1.93
CA ARG A 66 4.31 -14.79 -2.49
C ARG A 66 4.31 -15.08 -3.99
N THR A 67 3.12 -15.36 -4.55
CA THR A 67 2.93 -15.65 -5.99
C THR A 67 2.34 -14.50 -6.81
N SER A 68 1.94 -13.40 -6.19
CA SER A 68 1.35 -12.22 -6.84
C SER A 68 2.11 -10.95 -6.46
N PHE A 69 1.97 -9.85 -7.23
CA PHE A 69 2.65 -8.56 -6.95
C PHE A 69 4.17 -8.70 -6.79
N VAL A 70 4.79 -9.46 -7.68
CA VAL A 70 6.22 -9.82 -7.67
C VAL A 70 7.14 -8.60 -7.79
N GLU A 71 6.64 -7.50 -8.34
CA GLU A 71 7.37 -6.24 -8.50
C GLU A 71 7.70 -5.57 -7.15
N PHE A 72 6.86 -5.79 -6.13
CA PHE A 72 7.10 -5.20 -4.81
C PHE A 72 8.18 -5.94 -4.05
N VAL A 73 8.12 -7.27 -4.08
CA VAL A 73 9.05 -8.19 -3.42
C VAL A 73 9.04 -9.52 -4.16
N THR A 74 10.21 -10.02 -4.54
CA THR A 74 10.43 -11.35 -5.10
C THR A 74 11.63 -12.00 -4.44
N VAL A 75 11.49 -13.30 -4.15
CA VAL A 75 12.59 -14.14 -3.66
C VAL A 75 12.97 -15.11 -4.77
N LEU A 76 14.19 -14.95 -5.29
CA LEU A 76 14.75 -15.77 -6.35
C LEU A 76 15.31 -17.10 -5.80
N SER A 77 15.50 -18.09 -6.68
CA SER A 77 15.98 -19.42 -6.31
C SER A 77 17.40 -19.43 -5.71
N ASN A 78 18.19 -18.39 -5.97
CA ASN A 78 19.52 -18.18 -5.40
C ASN A 78 19.47 -17.50 -4.01
N HIS A 79 18.31 -17.41 -3.38
CA HIS A 79 18.06 -16.68 -2.12
C HIS A 79 18.28 -15.17 -2.20
N THR A 80 18.42 -14.61 -3.41
CA THR A 80 18.42 -13.17 -3.60
C THR A 80 16.99 -12.64 -3.48
N VAL A 81 16.86 -11.51 -2.79
CA VAL A 81 15.59 -10.82 -2.58
C VAL A 81 15.66 -9.50 -3.31
N GLU A 82 14.69 -9.24 -4.18
CA GLU A 82 14.63 -8.05 -5.04
C GLU A 82 13.21 -7.47 -5.04
N GLY A 83 13.07 -6.23 -5.51
CA GLY A 83 11.78 -5.57 -5.67
C GLY A 83 11.74 -4.19 -5.04
N TYR A 84 10.71 -3.42 -5.38
CA TYR A 84 10.58 -2.01 -4.99
C TYR A 84 10.71 -1.79 -3.47
N CYS A 85 10.13 -2.66 -2.64
CA CYS A 85 10.18 -2.50 -1.18
C CYS A 85 11.58 -2.75 -0.63
N ILE A 86 12.34 -3.64 -1.28
CA ILE A 86 13.71 -3.96 -0.91
C ILE A 86 14.62 -2.77 -1.27
N ASP A 87 14.44 -2.19 -2.45
CA ASP A 87 15.19 -1.01 -2.86
C ASP A 87 14.99 0.16 -1.88
N VAL A 88 13.75 0.42 -1.47
CA VAL A 88 13.44 1.44 -0.45
C VAL A 88 14.15 1.15 0.88
N PHE A 89 14.15 -0.12 1.33
CA PHE A 89 14.87 -0.53 2.54
C PHE A 89 16.39 -0.32 2.41
N MET A 90 16.96 -0.68 1.26
CA MET A 90 18.39 -0.48 0.97
C MET A 90 18.77 1.00 0.96
N GLU A 91 17.94 1.87 0.37
CA GLU A 91 18.18 3.32 0.41
C GLU A 91 18.07 3.89 1.83
N ALA A 92 17.10 3.41 2.62
CA ALA A 92 16.96 3.81 4.01
C ALA A 92 18.20 3.41 4.85
N LEU A 93 18.75 2.22 4.63
CA LEU A 93 19.96 1.76 5.33
C LEU A 93 21.18 2.64 5.06
N LYS A 94 21.34 3.20 3.85
CA LYS A 94 22.46 4.10 3.51
C LYS A 94 22.45 5.40 4.34
N LEU A 95 21.29 5.80 4.84
CA LEU A 95 21.14 7.01 5.66
C LEU A 95 21.46 6.75 7.14
N VAL A 96 21.61 5.48 7.54
CA VAL A 96 21.95 5.11 8.91
C VAL A 96 23.46 5.34 9.13
N PRO A 97 23.89 6.07 10.17
CA PRO A 97 25.30 6.45 10.35
C PRO A 97 26.19 5.32 10.89
N TYR A 98 25.74 4.06 10.83
CA TYR A 98 26.46 2.89 11.34
C TYR A 98 26.19 1.64 10.51
N GLU A 99 27.13 0.69 10.54
CA GLU A 99 26.98 -0.62 9.88
C GLU A 99 25.91 -1.44 10.60
N LEU A 100 24.89 -1.85 9.85
CA LEU A 100 23.81 -2.71 10.30
C LEU A 100 23.89 -4.03 9.55
N PRO A 101 24.38 -5.12 10.16
CA PRO A 101 24.31 -6.43 9.55
C PRO A 101 22.87 -6.95 9.59
N TYR A 102 22.34 -7.38 8.45
CA TYR A 102 20.99 -7.94 8.31
C TYR A 102 20.99 -9.12 7.35
N ILE A 103 19.96 -9.96 7.47
CA ILE A 103 19.65 -11.04 6.55
C ILE A 103 18.15 -11.01 6.24
N PHE A 104 17.79 -11.29 4.99
CA PHE A 104 16.40 -11.48 4.62
C PHE A 104 15.97 -12.92 4.88
N VAL A 105 14.85 -13.09 5.57
CA VAL A 105 14.25 -14.39 5.83
C VAL A 105 12.92 -14.46 5.10
N PRO A 106 12.81 -15.31 4.06
CA PRO A 106 11.56 -15.43 3.30
C PRO A 106 10.47 -16.08 4.15
N PHE A 107 9.28 -15.50 4.12
CA PHE A 107 8.10 -15.96 4.84
C PHE A 107 7.00 -16.37 3.87
N GLY A 108 6.62 -17.66 3.91
CA GLY A 108 5.62 -18.25 3.02
C GLY A 108 6.18 -19.41 2.19
N ASP A 109 5.28 -20.16 1.57
CA ASP A 109 5.60 -21.33 0.74
C ASP A 109 6.05 -20.94 -0.69
N GLY A 110 5.70 -19.75 -1.15
CA GLY A 110 5.88 -19.32 -2.54
C GLY A 110 4.92 -19.99 -3.53
N LEU A 111 3.90 -20.68 -3.03
CA LEU A 111 2.81 -21.28 -3.83
C LEU A 111 1.50 -20.50 -3.63
N SER A 112 1.32 -19.91 -2.46
CA SER A 112 0.19 -19.08 -2.08
C SER A 112 0.65 -17.73 -1.53
N ASN A 113 -0.29 -16.78 -1.41
CA ASN A 113 0.02 -15.52 -0.74
C ASN A 113 0.10 -15.77 0.77
N PRO A 114 1.20 -15.39 1.45
CA PRO A 114 1.35 -15.60 2.88
C PRO A 114 0.34 -14.74 3.66
N HIS A 115 -0.01 -15.21 4.85
CA HIS A 115 -0.88 -14.44 5.75
C HIS A 115 -0.05 -13.38 6.48
N TYR A 116 -0.35 -12.11 6.21
CA TYR A 116 0.42 -11.00 6.78
C TYR A 116 0.18 -10.79 8.29
N ASP A 117 -0.93 -11.30 8.83
CA ASP A 117 -1.12 -11.27 10.29
C ASP A 117 -0.08 -12.17 10.97
N ASP A 118 0.21 -13.34 10.39
CA ASP A 118 1.25 -14.24 10.89
C ASP A 118 2.65 -13.63 10.73
N LEU A 119 2.94 -12.99 9.59
CA LEU A 119 4.22 -12.30 9.39
C LEU A 119 4.47 -11.25 10.49
N VAL A 120 3.44 -10.50 10.87
CA VAL A 120 3.52 -9.49 11.93
C VAL A 120 3.60 -10.13 13.31
N GLN A 121 2.90 -11.24 13.53
CA GLN A 121 3.01 -12.01 14.76
C GLN A 121 4.45 -12.52 14.96
N PHE A 122 5.12 -12.98 13.90
CA PHE A 122 6.52 -13.42 13.96
C PHE A 122 7.50 -12.31 14.34
N VAL A 123 7.18 -11.05 14.01
CA VAL A 123 7.94 -9.89 14.50
C VAL A 123 7.68 -9.68 15.99
N THR A 124 6.44 -9.85 16.44
CA THR A 124 6.05 -9.73 17.85
C THR A 124 6.67 -10.82 18.72
N ASP A 125 6.81 -12.02 18.18
CA ASP A 125 7.35 -13.20 18.86
C ASP A 125 8.90 -13.26 18.82
N ASP A 126 9.58 -12.18 18.42
CA ASP A 126 11.04 -12.08 18.25
C ASP A 126 11.64 -13.15 17.32
N VAL A 127 10.83 -13.70 16.39
CA VAL A 127 11.33 -14.61 15.34
C VAL A 127 11.98 -13.79 14.22
N PHE A 128 11.40 -12.64 13.89
CA PHE A 128 11.99 -11.62 13.03
C PHE A 128 12.21 -10.34 13.84
N ASP A 129 13.32 -9.66 13.57
CA ASP A 129 13.64 -8.38 14.22
C ASP A 129 12.97 -7.20 13.49
N GLY A 130 12.38 -7.46 12.32
CA GLY A 130 11.59 -6.53 11.53
C GLY A 130 11.04 -7.21 10.28
N ALA A 131 10.19 -6.52 9.53
CA ALA A 131 9.65 -7.02 8.26
C ALA A 131 9.63 -5.95 7.17
N VAL A 132 9.90 -6.34 5.93
CA VAL A 132 9.92 -5.47 4.75
C VAL A 132 9.07 -6.09 3.64
N GLY A 133 8.18 -5.30 3.06
CA GLY A 133 7.34 -5.69 1.94
C GLY A 133 6.12 -4.80 1.82
N ASP A 134 5.17 -5.19 0.96
CA ASP A 134 3.89 -4.50 0.75
C ASP A 134 2.90 -4.77 1.89
N ILE A 135 3.34 -4.53 3.12
CA ILE A 135 2.58 -4.79 4.35
C ILE A 135 1.61 -3.63 4.58
N ALA A 136 0.33 -3.88 4.36
CA ALA A 136 -0.71 -2.89 4.65
C ALA A 136 -0.78 -2.57 6.16
N ILE A 137 -0.77 -1.27 6.46
CA ILE A 137 -0.97 -0.73 7.81
C ILE A 137 -2.46 -0.80 8.13
N VAL A 138 -2.84 -1.68 9.06
CA VAL A 138 -4.23 -1.85 9.52
C VAL A 138 -4.30 -1.78 11.04
N THR A 139 -5.43 -1.29 11.56
CA THR A 139 -5.61 -0.98 12.99
C THR A 139 -5.35 -2.15 13.93
N ASN A 140 -5.57 -3.40 13.50
CA ASN A 140 -5.30 -4.56 14.36
C ASN A 140 -3.79 -4.81 14.53
N ARG A 141 -3.02 -4.65 13.45
CA ARG A 141 -1.57 -4.88 13.45
C ARG A 141 -0.79 -3.77 14.15
N THR A 142 -1.26 -2.52 14.03
CA THR A 142 -0.65 -1.37 14.73
C THR A 142 -0.76 -1.44 16.26
N LYS A 143 -1.53 -2.39 16.81
CA LYS A 143 -1.60 -2.62 18.26
C LYS A 143 -0.46 -3.49 18.79
N ILE A 144 0.18 -4.26 17.92
CA ILE A 144 1.18 -5.27 18.31
C ILE A 144 2.57 -4.97 17.74
N VAL A 145 2.66 -4.23 16.63
CA VAL A 145 3.93 -3.77 16.07
C VAL A 145 3.87 -2.31 15.65
N ASP A 146 5.02 -1.65 15.70
CA ASP A 146 5.20 -0.31 15.17
C ASP A 146 5.50 -0.35 13.66
N TYR A 147 4.88 0.57 12.92
CA TYR A 147 5.07 0.72 11.48
C TYR A 147 5.88 1.98 11.17
N THR A 148 6.63 1.92 10.07
CA THR A 148 7.25 3.10 9.48
C THR A 148 6.20 4.01 8.85
N GLN A 149 6.61 5.21 8.44
CA GLN A 149 5.75 6.03 7.60
C GLN A 149 5.48 5.30 6.27
N PRO A 150 4.23 5.34 5.77
CA PRO A 150 3.90 4.69 4.51
C PRO A 150 4.66 5.35 3.36
N TYR A 151 5.40 4.55 2.60
CA TYR A 151 6.12 5.00 1.40
C TYR A 151 5.32 4.79 0.11
N ALA A 152 4.23 4.02 0.17
CA ALA A 152 3.31 3.78 -0.93
C ALA A 152 1.87 3.99 -0.47
N THR A 153 1.06 4.63 -1.30
CA THR A 153 -0.37 4.81 -1.05
C THR A 153 -1.15 3.71 -1.76
N THR A 154 -2.09 3.10 -1.05
CA THR A 154 -3.02 2.13 -1.63
C THR A 154 -4.34 2.83 -1.94
N GLY A 155 -4.88 2.59 -3.13
CA GLY A 155 -6.19 3.08 -3.55
C GLY A 155 -7.13 1.90 -3.78
N LEU A 156 -8.30 1.91 -3.15
CA LEU A 156 -9.36 0.93 -3.43
C LEU A 156 -10.03 1.33 -4.75
N VAL A 157 -9.98 0.44 -5.73
CA VAL A 157 -10.64 0.62 -7.03
C VAL A 157 -11.57 -0.56 -7.27
N ILE A 158 -12.76 -0.29 -7.80
CA ILE A 158 -13.72 -1.32 -8.19
C ILE A 158 -13.44 -1.68 -9.65
N VAL A 159 -13.12 -2.95 -9.90
CA VAL A 159 -12.99 -3.49 -11.25
C VAL A 159 -14.31 -4.18 -11.62
N VAL A 160 -15.00 -3.66 -12.63
CA VAL A 160 -16.25 -4.23 -13.14
C VAL A 160 -16.02 -4.73 -14.56
N PRO A 161 -16.41 -5.98 -14.90
CA PRO A 161 -16.33 -6.45 -16.27
C PRO A 161 -17.25 -5.60 -17.16
N ILE A 162 -16.68 -4.95 -18.17
CA ILE A 162 -17.46 -4.27 -19.20
C ILE A 162 -17.94 -5.30 -20.22
N ASN A 163 -19.25 -5.49 -20.33
CA ASN A 163 -19.82 -6.25 -21.43
C ASN A 163 -19.98 -5.32 -22.64
N ASN A 164 -19.02 -5.35 -23.56
CA ASN A 164 -19.05 -4.58 -24.79
C ASN A 164 -19.98 -5.22 -25.84
N SER A 165 -21.26 -5.43 -25.50
CA SER A 165 -22.26 -5.79 -26.49
C SER A 165 -22.42 -4.59 -27.43
N LYS A 166 -21.92 -4.70 -28.67
CA LYS A 166 -22.09 -3.66 -29.71
C LYS A 166 -23.56 -3.29 -29.78
N GLY A 167 -23.88 -2.02 -29.56
CA GLY A 167 -25.25 -1.52 -29.66
C GLY A 167 -25.80 -1.85 -31.05
N SER A 168 -26.87 -2.63 -31.11
CA SER A 168 -27.53 -2.94 -32.38
C SER A 168 -28.35 -1.74 -32.84
N ALA A 169 -28.25 -1.36 -34.12
CA ALA A 169 -29.10 -0.31 -34.70
C ALA A 169 -30.61 -0.64 -34.57
N TRP A 170 -30.96 -1.92 -34.44
CA TRP A 170 -32.32 -2.40 -34.23
C TRP A 170 -32.89 -2.14 -32.82
N VAL A 171 -32.11 -1.53 -31.91
CA VAL A 171 -32.60 -1.10 -30.60
C VAL A 171 -33.77 -0.12 -30.74
N PHE A 172 -33.85 0.64 -31.85
CA PHE A 172 -34.99 1.53 -32.13
C PHE A 172 -36.35 0.80 -32.25
N LEU A 173 -36.38 -0.50 -32.58
CA LEU A 173 -37.62 -1.28 -32.64
C LEU A 173 -38.06 -1.85 -31.29
N ARG A 174 -37.19 -1.84 -30.26
CA ARG A 174 -37.51 -2.35 -28.91
C ARG A 174 -38.62 -1.61 -28.15
N PRO A 175 -38.87 -0.29 -28.34
CA PRO A 175 -39.90 0.42 -27.57
C PRO A 175 -41.32 -0.09 -27.81
N PHE A 176 -41.60 -0.70 -28.98
CA PHE A 176 -42.92 -1.21 -29.32
C PHE A 176 -42.93 -2.73 -29.44
N THR A 177 -43.96 -3.35 -28.89
CA THR A 177 -44.23 -4.78 -29.12
C THR A 177 -44.62 -5.01 -30.58
N ILE A 178 -44.46 -6.24 -31.06
CA ILE A 178 -44.89 -6.63 -32.41
C ILE A 178 -46.39 -6.33 -32.60
N GLU A 179 -47.20 -6.52 -31.55
CA GLU A 179 -48.63 -6.16 -31.55
C GLU A 179 -48.85 -4.67 -31.81
N MET A 180 -48.10 -3.78 -31.15
CA MET A 180 -48.20 -2.34 -31.37
C MET A 180 -47.78 -1.93 -32.78
N TRP A 181 -46.76 -2.59 -33.34
CA TRP A 181 -46.40 -2.40 -34.75
C TRP A 181 -47.52 -2.85 -35.69
N CYS A 182 -48.15 -4.01 -35.44
CA CYS A 182 -49.28 -4.49 -36.21
C CYS A 182 -50.49 -3.54 -36.11
N VAL A 183 -50.83 -3.05 -34.92
CA VAL A 183 -51.91 -2.07 -34.71
C VAL A 183 -51.61 -0.77 -35.44
N THR A 184 -50.36 -0.30 -35.38
CA THR A 184 -49.94 0.92 -36.09
C THR A 184 -50.07 0.75 -37.60
N ALA A 185 -49.58 -0.36 -38.15
CA ALA A 185 -49.73 -0.68 -39.58
C ALA A 185 -51.20 -0.80 -39.99
N ALA A 186 -52.04 -1.45 -39.18
CA ALA A 186 -53.47 -1.58 -39.42
C ALA A 186 -54.18 -0.21 -39.39
N ALA A 187 -53.80 0.67 -38.46
CA ALA A 187 -54.32 2.03 -38.38
C ALA A 187 -53.98 2.84 -39.64
N PHE A 188 -52.73 2.76 -40.14
CA PHE A 188 -52.35 3.40 -41.41
C PHE A 188 -53.18 2.88 -42.60
N VAL A 189 -53.39 1.58 -42.71
CA VAL A 189 -54.22 0.98 -43.78
C VAL A 189 -55.68 1.43 -43.67
N LEU A 190 -56.23 1.50 -42.46
CA LEU A 190 -57.60 1.98 -42.24
C LEU A 190 -57.73 3.44 -42.67
N ILE A 191 -56.80 4.31 -42.27
CA ILE A 191 -56.79 5.73 -42.66
C ILE A 191 -56.72 5.85 -44.20
N ALA A 192 -55.80 5.11 -44.83
CA ALA A 192 -55.68 5.05 -46.28
C ALA A 192 -56.99 4.62 -46.97
N PHE A 193 -57.66 3.61 -46.43
CA PHE A 193 -58.96 3.16 -46.93
C PHE A 193 -60.06 4.22 -46.79
N VAL A 194 -60.12 4.92 -45.65
CA VAL A 194 -61.08 6.00 -45.42
C VAL A 194 -60.85 7.15 -46.40
N ILE A 195 -59.59 7.57 -46.60
CA ILE A 195 -59.23 8.60 -47.58
C ILE A 195 -59.64 8.15 -48.99
N TRP A 196 -59.29 6.93 -49.38
CA TRP A 196 -59.69 6.37 -50.67
C TRP A 196 -61.21 6.39 -50.85
N LEU A 197 -61.99 5.97 -49.86
CA LEU A 197 -63.46 5.95 -49.94
C LEU A 197 -64.05 7.35 -50.13
N LEU A 198 -63.53 8.35 -49.40
CA LEU A 198 -63.98 9.74 -49.49
C LEU A 198 -63.60 10.37 -50.83
N GLU A 199 -62.36 10.20 -51.26
CA GLU A 199 -61.85 10.84 -52.48
C GLU A 199 -62.27 10.11 -53.76
N HIS A 200 -62.43 8.79 -53.75
CA HIS A 200 -62.89 8.02 -54.93
C HIS A 200 -64.25 8.49 -55.46
N ARG A 201 -65.10 9.05 -54.58
CA ARG A 201 -66.40 9.60 -54.98
C ARG A 201 -66.28 10.92 -55.74
N VAL A 202 -65.26 11.74 -55.46
CA VAL A 202 -65.18 13.14 -55.92
C VAL A 202 -64.01 13.38 -56.89
N ASN A 203 -62.90 12.68 -56.70
CA ASN A 203 -61.65 12.89 -57.42
C ASN A 203 -61.42 11.77 -58.46
N ASP A 204 -61.25 12.13 -59.73
CA ASP A 204 -61.10 11.17 -60.83
C ASP A 204 -59.74 10.46 -60.83
N ASP A 205 -58.73 11.01 -60.14
CA ASP A 205 -57.40 10.37 -60.01
C ASP A 205 -57.48 9.04 -59.22
N PHE A 206 -58.45 8.93 -58.31
CA PHE A 206 -58.72 7.71 -57.54
C PHE A 206 -59.63 6.71 -58.26
N ARG A 207 -59.98 6.96 -59.53
CA ARG A 207 -60.78 6.05 -60.39
C ARG A 207 -59.96 5.33 -61.47
N GLY A 208 -58.66 5.64 -61.57
CA GLY A 208 -57.75 5.01 -62.52
C GLY A 208 -57.39 3.54 -62.21
N PRO A 209 -56.57 2.86 -63.03
CA PRO A 209 -56.15 1.49 -62.77
C PRO A 209 -55.42 1.34 -61.43
N LEU A 210 -55.59 0.21 -60.75
CA LEU A 210 -55.11 -0.07 -59.37
C LEU A 210 -53.66 0.36 -59.09
N LYS A 211 -52.77 0.23 -60.08
CA LYS A 211 -51.35 0.65 -59.95
C LYS A 211 -51.18 2.16 -59.75
N ARG A 212 -52.05 3.00 -60.32
CA ARG A 212 -52.02 4.46 -60.13
C ARG A 212 -52.62 4.86 -58.78
N GLN A 213 -53.70 4.20 -58.37
CA GLN A 213 -54.35 4.46 -57.07
C GLN A 213 -53.41 4.16 -55.89
N LEU A 214 -52.62 3.08 -55.97
CA LEU A 214 -51.67 2.71 -54.91
C LEU A 214 -50.54 3.73 -54.71
N VAL A 215 -50.15 4.45 -55.76
CA VAL A 215 -49.10 5.50 -55.68
C VAL A 215 -49.63 6.80 -55.09
N THR A 216 -50.95 7.04 -55.16
CA THR A 216 -51.58 8.26 -54.61
C THR A 216 -51.97 8.10 -53.14
N ILE A 217 -52.10 6.86 -52.65
CA ILE A 217 -52.52 6.53 -51.27
C ILE A 217 -51.34 6.48 -50.28
N PHE A 218 -50.12 6.19 -50.77
CA PHE A 218 -48.89 6.09 -49.98
C PHE A 218 -47.94 7.24 -50.29
#